data_AF-A0A447Q003-F1
#
_entry.id   AF-A0A447Q003-F1
#
_cell.length_a   1.000
_cell.length_b   1.000
_cell.length_c   1.000
_cell.angle_alpha   90.00
_cell.angle_beta   90.00
_cell.angle_gamma   90.00
#
_symmetry.space_group_name_H-M   'P 1'
#
loop_
_entity.id
_entity.type
_entity.pdbx_description
1 polymer ?
#
loop_
_entity_poly.entity_id
_entity_poly.type
_entity_poly.pdbx_seq_one_letter_code
_entity_poly.pdbx_strand_id
1 'polypeptide(L)'
;MTCIVERLESEIIDGSWIHISYEETDLEMMPFLVAQANKKYPELNLKFVMSVHELVSSIKETRMEGVESARFLVNMGSSGIHISVVDFRVMDGKTSVILFEPAACSAFGPALLALRTKAALEREQLPDCYFAMVELDIQRSSSECGIFSLALAKKLQLEFMYLVKIHEDNICERLCGEEPFLPSDKADRYLPVSFYKHTQGVQRLNEYVQANPAAESSIVNKKNETLYERFDNNAVMLNDKKLSISAHKKRIAEYKSLLKP
;
A
#
# COMPACT_ATOMS: atom_id res chain seq x y z
N MET A 1 -23.60 6.83 -2.48
CA MET A 1 -22.33 7.43 -1.99
C MET A 1 -22.53 8.28 -0.74
N THR A 2 -23.36 9.34 -0.75
CA THR A 2 -23.59 10.18 0.46
C THR A 2 -24.02 9.38 1.68
N CYS A 3 -25.01 8.49 1.55
CA CYS A 3 -25.44 7.61 2.66
C CYS A 3 -24.35 6.65 3.15
N ILE A 4 -23.41 6.24 2.27
CA ILE A 4 -22.28 5.38 2.67
C ILE A 4 -21.33 6.19 3.56
N VAL A 5 -21.03 7.43 3.17
CA VAL A 5 -20.16 8.33 3.94
C VAL A 5 -20.74 8.60 5.33
N GLU A 6 -22.03 8.93 5.42
CA GLU A 6 -22.71 9.17 6.71
C GLU A 6 -22.68 7.92 7.59
N ARG A 7 -22.90 6.73 7.01
CA ARG A 7 -22.79 5.45 7.71
C ARG A 7 -21.38 5.22 8.25
N LEU A 8 -20.34 5.41 7.43
CA LEU A 8 -18.93 5.27 7.87
C LEU A 8 -18.60 6.22 9.04
N GLU A 9 -19.13 7.44 9.03
CA GLU A 9 -18.93 8.41 10.12
C GLU A 9 -19.67 7.98 11.40
N SER A 10 -20.89 7.45 11.27
CA SER A 10 -21.66 6.90 12.40
C SER A 10 -20.97 5.68 13.03
N GLU A 11 -20.52 4.74 12.20
CA GLU A 11 -19.87 3.49 12.65
C GLU A 11 -18.56 3.76 13.41
N ILE A 12 -17.85 4.86 13.08
CA ILE A 12 -16.68 5.32 13.86
C ILE A 12 -17.10 5.81 15.26
N ILE A 13 -18.21 6.56 15.35
CA ILE A 13 -18.68 7.17 16.59
C ILE A 13 -19.22 6.12 17.56
N ASP A 14 -20.01 5.16 17.06
CA ASP A 14 -20.61 4.11 17.89
C ASP A 14 -19.65 2.93 18.17
N GLY A 15 -18.50 2.89 17.50
CA GLY A 15 -17.45 1.88 17.71
C GLY A 15 -17.69 0.56 16.95
N SER A 16 -18.78 0.43 16.20
CA SER A 16 -19.10 -0.79 15.44
C SER A 16 -18.15 -1.06 14.27
N TRP A 17 -17.42 -0.03 13.81
CA TRP A 17 -16.46 -0.11 12.70
C TRP A 17 -15.46 -1.27 12.78
N ILE A 18 -15.07 -1.68 14.00
CA ILE A 18 -14.06 -2.73 14.23
C ILE A 18 -14.55 -4.13 13.81
N HIS A 19 -15.86 -4.33 13.66
CA HIS A 19 -16.47 -5.62 13.31
C HIS A 19 -17.15 -5.64 11.94
N ILE A 20 -17.09 -4.53 11.20
CA ILE A 20 -17.71 -4.38 9.89
C ILE A 20 -16.63 -4.54 8.82
N SER A 21 -16.91 -5.37 7.81
CA SER A 21 -16.05 -5.44 6.64
C SER A 21 -16.42 -4.35 5.64
N TYR A 22 -15.41 -3.62 5.20
CA TYR A 22 -15.52 -2.57 4.17
C TYR A 22 -14.98 -2.99 2.80
N GLU A 23 -14.47 -4.22 2.67
CA GLU A 23 -13.72 -4.65 1.49
C GLU A 23 -14.55 -4.61 0.21
N GLU A 24 -15.81 -5.09 0.26
CA GLU A 24 -16.71 -5.10 -0.89
C GLU A 24 -17.01 -3.68 -1.38
N THR A 25 -17.32 -2.78 -0.45
CA THR A 25 -17.55 -1.36 -0.79
C THR A 25 -16.28 -0.73 -1.35
N ASP A 26 -15.10 -1.01 -0.78
CA ASP A 26 -13.84 -0.52 -1.31
C ASP A 26 -13.55 -1.05 -2.72
N LEU A 27 -13.87 -2.32 -3.00
CA LEU A 27 -13.71 -2.95 -4.30
C LEU A 27 -14.61 -2.28 -5.35
N GLU A 28 -15.89 -2.11 -5.05
CA GLU A 28 -16.87 -1.41 -5.91
C GLU A 28 -16.43 0.03 -6.22
N MET A 29 -15.85 0.70 -5.23
CA MET A 29 -15.44 2.10 -5.36
C MET A 29 -14.06 2.30 -6.01
N MET A 30 -13.23 1.25 -6.05
CA MET A 30 -11.83 1.35 -6.47
C MET A 30 -11.63 1.95 -7.88
N PRO A 31 -12.44 1.63 -8.91
CA PRO A 31 -12.27 2.24 -10.23
C PRO A 31 -12.38 3.78 -10.20
N PHE A 32 -13.34 4.31 -9.44
CA PHE A 32 -13.54 5.76 -9.29
C PHE A 32 -12.41 6.41 -8.49
N LEU A 33 -11.93 5.73 -7.44
CA LEU A 33 -10.81 6.19 -6.62
C LEU A 33 -9.50 6.23 -7.40
N VAL A 34 -9.26 5.24 -8.27
CA VAL A 34 -8.09 5.18 -9.15
C VAL A 34 -8.16 6.29 -10.20
N ALA A 35 -9.32 6.47 -10.85
CA ALA A 35 -9.52 7.57 -11.79
C ALA A 35 -9.28 8.94 -11.13
N GLN A 36 -9.79 9.14 -9.91
CA GLN A 36 -9.55 10.36 -9.14
C GLN A 36 -8.07 10.53 -8.77
N ALA A 37 -7.38 9.46 -8.38
CA ALA A 37 -5.97 9.51 -8.05
C ALA A 37 -5.11 9.91 -9.27
N ASN A 38 -5.37 9.33 -10.44
CA ASN A 38 -4.70 9.69 -11.68
C ASN A 38 -5.03 11.12 -12.13
N LYS A 39 -6.28 11.58 -11.99
CA LYS A 39 -6.64 12.98 -12.26
C LYS A 39 -5.86 13.95 -11.37
N LYS A 40 -5.66 13.59 -10.11
CA LYS A 40 -4.95 14.42 -9.13
C LYS A 40 -3.43 14.39 -9.30
N TYR A 41 -2.89 13.27 -9.74
CA TYR A 41 -1.46 13.04 -9.94
C TYR A 41 -1.26 12.45 -11.34
N PRO A 42 -1.10 13.27 -12.39
CA PRO A 42 -1.02 12.80 -13.77
C PRO A 42 0.10 11.79 -14.03
N GLU A 43 1.20 11.87 -13.28
CA GLU A 43 2.36 10.96 -13.38
C GLU A 43 2.23 9.69 -12.53
N LEU A 44 1.09 9.50 -11.84
CA LEU A 44 0.89 8.36 -10.96
C LEU A 44 0.84 7.03 -11.73
N ASN A 45 0.21 7.03 -12.91
CA ASN A 45 0.03 5.85 -13.76
C ASN A 45 -0.52 4.64 -12.99
N LEU A 46 -1.60 4.85 -12.22
CA LEU A 46 -2.24 3.79 -11.45
C LEU A 46 -3.25 3.00 -12.29
N LYS A 47 -3.07 1.69 -12.40
CA LYS A 47 -4.05 0.76 -12.95
C LYS A 47 -4.67 -0.08 -11.82
N PHE A 48 -5.93 -0.48 -11.96
CA PHE A 48 -6.58 -1.42 -11.06
C PHE A 48 -6.90 -2.70 -11.81
N VAL A 49 -6.44 -3.83 -11.29
CA VAL A 49 -6.56 -5.16 -11.88
C VAL A 49 -7.17 -6.13 -10.86
N MET A 50 -7.98 -7.06 -11.35
CA MET A 50 -8.82 -7.92 -10.52
C MET A 50 -8.19 -9.28 -10.23
N SER A 51 -7.02 -9.57 -10.80
CA SER A 51 -6.32 -10.83 -10.56
C SER A 51 -4.81 -10.72 -10.81
N VAL A 52 -4.06 -11.70 -10.30
CA VAL A 52 -2.62 -11.85 -10.59
C VAL A 52 -2.35 -12.06 -12.08
N HIS A 53 -3.25 -12.73 -12.81
CA HIS A 53 -3.11 -12.93 -14.26
C HIS A 53 -3.23 -11.61 -15.03
N GLU A 54 -4.23 -10.78 -14.67
CA GLU A 54 -4.37 -9.44 -15.23
C GLU A 54 -3.16 -8.56 -14.87
N LEU A 55 -2.66 -8.64 -13.63
CA LEU A 55 -1.48 -7.90 -13.21
C LEU A 55 -0.27 -8.16 -14.11
N VAL A 56 0.10 -9.43 -14.33
CA VAL A 56 1.31 -9.76 -15.11
C VAL A 56 1.14 -9.40 -16.58
N SER A 57 -0.08 -9.54 -17.12
CA SER A 57 -0.43 -9.10 -18.47
C SER A 57 -0.30 -7.58 -18.60
N SER A 58 -0.81 -6.81 -17.63
CA SER A 58 -0.71 -5.35 -17.62
C SER A 58 0.71 -4.84 -17.39
N ILE A 59 1.53 -5.54 -16.61
CA ILE A 59 2.97 -5.23 -16.47
C ILE A 59 3.68 -5.37 -17.82
N LYS A 60 3.40 -6.46 -18.55
CA LYS A 60 3.95 -6.70 -19.89
C LYS A 60 3.55 -5.60 -20.86
N GLU A 61 2.27 -5.27 -20.93
CA GLU A 61 1.74 -4.18 -21.75
C GLU A 61 2.42 -2.86 -21.43
N THR A 62 2.48 -2.49 -20.14
CA THR A 62 3.10 -1.24 -19.67
C THR A 62 4.57 -1.15 -20.08
N ARG A 63 5.32 -2.26 -20.01
CA ARG A 63 6.70 -2.32 -20.49
C ARG A 63 6.80 -2.19 -22.02
N MET A 64 5.90 -2.83 -22.78
CA MET A 64 5.88 -2.75 -24.24
C MET A 64 5.51 -1.35 -24.75
N GLU A 65 4.69 -0.61 -24.01
CA GLU A 65 4.32 0.78 -24.28
C GLU A 65 5.46 1.78 -23.99
N GLY A 66 6.59 1.32 -23.43
CA GLY A 66 7.72 2.17 -23.08
C GLY A 66 7.49 3.01 -21.82
N VAL A 67 6.51 2.66 -20.99
CA VAL A 67 6.28 3.33 -19.70
C VAL A 67 7.39 2.91 -18.73
N GLU A 68 8.02 3.88 -18.07
CA GLU A 68 9.13 3.64 -17.13
C GLU A 68 8.70 3.63 -15.66
N SER A 69 7.52 4.16 -15.34
CA SER A 69 6.99 4.18 -13.98
C SER A 69 5.47 4.04 -13.96
N ALA A 70 4.98 3.06 -13.22
CA ALA A 70 3.56 2.77 -13.08
C ALA A 70 3.26 2.10 -11.75
N ARG A 71 1.99 2.10 -11.34
CA ARG A 71 1.52 1.41 -10.15
C ARG A 71 0.30 0.57 -10.46
N PHE A 72 0.13 -0.50 -9.72
CA PHE A 72 -1.03 -1.37 -9.86
C PHE A 72 -1.65 -1.62 -8.49
N LEU A 73 -2.95 -1.44 -8.39
CA LEU A 73 -3.73 -2.08 -7.34
C LEU A 73 -4.20 -3.43 -7.87
N VAL A 74 -3.93 -4.50 -7.13
CA VAL A 74 -4.26 -5.86 -7.55
C VAL A 74 -5.09 -6.54 -6.49
N ASN A 75 -6.25 -7.09 -6.87
CA ASN A 75 -6.95 -8.05 -6.01
C ASN A 75 -6.29 -9.43 -6.17
N MET A 76 -5.67 -9.93 -5.10
CA MET A 76 -4.97 -11.21 -5.08
C MET A 76 -5.82 -12.35 -4.49
N GLY A 77 -6.99 -12.04 -3.94
CA GLY A 77 -7.91 -13.03 -3.39
C GLY A 77 -8.51 -13.91 -4.50
N SER A 78 -8.46 -15.23 -4.32
CA SER A 78 -9.09 -16.18 -5.27
C SER A 78 -10.59 -16.34 -5.05
N SER A 79 -11.05 -16.20 -3.81
CA SER A 79 -12.44 -16.36 -3.38
C SER A 79 -12.87 -15.27 -2.39
N GLY A 80 -12.14 -14.16 -2.38
CA GLY A 80 -12.31 -13.05 -1.44
C GLY A 80 -11.55 -11.83 -1.93
N ILE A 81 -11.49 -10.78 -1.11
CA ILE A 81 -10.87 -9.51 -1.46
C ILE A 81 -9.56 -9.36 -0.69
N HIS A 82 -8.45 -9.22 -1.41
CA HIS A 82 -7.17 -8.88 -0.82
C HIS A 82 -6.44 -7.94 -1.77
N ILE A 83 -6.55 -6.64 -1.54
CA ILE A 83 -6.01 -5.62 -2.45
C ILE A 83 -4.62 -5.20 -1.96
N SER A 84 -3.62 -5.46 -2.79
CA SER A 84 -2.22 -5.04 -2.57
C SER A 84 -1.81 -4.00 -3.62
N VAL A 85 -0.66 -3.34 -3.43
CA VAL A 85 -0.11 -2.38 -4.38
C VAL A 85 1.23 -2.86 -4.93
N VAL A 86 1.44 -2.66 -6.23
CA VAL A 86 2.70 -2.94 -6.92
C VAL A 86 3.28 -1.64 -7.45
N ASP A 87 4.57 -1.41 -7.22
CA ASP A 87 5.35 -0.38 -7.90
C ASP A 87 6.16 -1.00 -9.04
N PHE A 88 6.02 -0.43 -10.22
CA PHE A 88 6.72 -0.84 -11.43
C PHE A 88 7.68 0.28 -11.85
N ARG A 89 8.94 -0.09 -12.07
CA ARG A 89 9.96 0.82 -12.60
C ARG A 89 10.85 0.15 -13.63
N VAL A 90 11.23 0.89 -14.66
CA VAL A 90 12.32 0.54 -15.57
C VAL A 90 13.53 1.39 -15.22
N MET A 91 14.69 0.77 -15.04
CA MET A 91 15.96 1.43 -14.73
C MET A 91 17.08 0.74 -15.49
N ASP A 92 17.84 1.48 -16.28
CA ASP A 92 18.94 0.97 -17.11
C ASP A 92 18.55 -0.24 -17.99
N GLY A 93 17.34 -0.17 -18.57
CA GLY A 93 16.74 -1.22 -19.41
C GLY A 93 16.20 -2.44 -18.65
N LYS A 94 16.39 -2.50 -17.33
CA LYS A 94 15.93 -3.58 -16.46
C LYS A 94 14.61 -3.20 -15.82
N THR A 95 13.71 -4.17 -15.64
CA THR A 95 12.40 -3.96 -15.05
C THR A 95 12.41 -4.42 -13.60
N SER A 96 12.02 -3.55 -12.70
CA SER A 96 11.79 -3.85 -11.29
C SER A 96 10.30 -3.82 -10.98
N VAL A 97 9.81 -4.89 -10.37
CA VAL A 97 8.43 -5.04 -9.91
C VAL A 97 8.45 -5.35 -8.41
N ILE A 98 7.88 -4.46 -7.59
CA ILE A 98 7.84 -4.65 -6.13
C ILE A 98 6.40 -4.66 -5.65
N LEU A 99 5.96 -5.79 -5.10
CA LEU A 99 4.67 -5.93 -4.43
C LEU A 99 4.80 -5.52 -2.96
N PHE A 100 3.97 -4.58 -2.51
CA PHE A 100 3.91 -4.15 -1.12
C PHE A 100 2.67 -4.73 -0.44
N GLU A 101 2.90 -5.45 0.65
CA GLU A 101 1.85 -6.02 1.48
C GLU A 101 1.68 -5.17 2.75
N PRO A 102 0.54 -4.46 2.92
CA PRO A 102 0.33 -3.61 4.09
C PRO A 102 0.27 -4.39 5.41
N ALA A 103 -0.20 -5.63 5.39
CA ALA A 103 -0.34 -6.48 6.58
C ALA A 103 0.93 -7.31 6.84
N ALA A 104 0.97 -8.00 7.98
CA ALA A 104 2.02 -8.96 8.29
C ALA A 104 2.00 -10.15 7.33
N CYS A 105 3.19 -10.61 6.99
CA CYS A 105 3.44 -11.76 6.12
C CYS A 105 3.62 -13.07 6.89
N SER A 106 3.38 -13.07 8.21
CA SER A 106 3.80 -14.12 9.16
C SER A 106 3.10 -15.48 9.04
N ALA A 107 2.06 -15.60 8.21
CA ALA A 107 1.44 -16.88 7.89
C ALA A 107 2.15 -17.55 6.68
N PHE A 108 1.83 -18.81 6.37
CA PHE A 108 2.38 -19.47 5.17
C PHE A 108 1.89 -18.83 3.84
N GLY A 109 0.80 -18.06 3.90
CA GLY A 109 0.15 -17.44 2.73
C GLY A 109 1.02 -16.43 1.97
N PRO A 110 1.70 -15.50 2.65
CA PRO A 110 2.49 -14.45 1.99
C PRO A 110 3.75 -14.95 1.26
N ALA A 111 4.46 -15.95 1.79
CA ALA A 111 5.51 -16.63 1.02
C ALA A 111 4.96 -17.33 -0.24
N LEU A 112 3.80 -17.97 -0.12
CA LEU A 112 3.10 -18.56 -1.27
C LEU A 112 2.63 -17.49 -2.27
N LEU A 113 2.22 -16.33 -1.78
CA LEU A 113 1.81 -15.18 -2.59
C LEU A 113 2.98 -14.60 -3.38
N ALA A 114 4.14 -14.43 -2.73
CA ALA A 114 5.38 -14.01 -3.37
C ALA A 114 5.77 -14.98 -4.50
N LEU A 115 5.83 -16.28 -4.18
CA LEU A 115 6.21 -17.32 -5.14
C LEU A 115 5.20 -17.42 -6.30
N ARG A 116 3.90 -17.35 -6.02
CA ARG A 116 2.86 -17.40 -7.06
C ARG A 116 2.93 -16.19 -8.00
N THR A 117 3.15 -15.00 -7.44
CA THR A 117 3.27 -13.77 -8.24
C THR A 117 4.54 -13.79 -9.08
N LYS A 118 5.68 -14.19 -8.48
CA LYS A 118 6.95 -14.37 -9.18
C LYS A 118 6.81 -15.37 -10.34
N ALA A 119 6.29 -16.56 -10.08
CA ALA A 119 6.09 -17.58 -11.11
C ALA A 119 5.11 -17.13 -12.20
N ALA A 120 4.07 -16.36 -11.85
CA ALA A 120 3.17 -15.79 -12.86
C ALA A 120 3.87 -14.76 -13.75
N LEU A 121 4.74 -13.93 -13.18
CA LEU A 121 5.50 -12.92 -13.93
C LEU A 121 6.58 -13.57 -14.82
N GLU A 122 7.26 -14.61 -14.32
CA GLU A 122 8.25 -15.37 -15.09
C GLU A 122 7.63 -16.04 -16.32
N ARG A 123 6.38 -16.52 -16.24
CA ARG A 123 5.65 -17.07 -17.40
C ARG A 123 5.43 -16.07 -18.54
N GLU A 124 5.38 -14.77 -18.23
CA GLU A 124 5.28 -13.74 -19.26
C GLU A 124 6.58 -13.52 -20.05
N GLN A 125 7.70 -14.07 -19.56
CA GLN A 125 9.02 -14.06 -20.19
C GLN A 125 9.53 -12.64 -20.51
N LEU A 126 9.31 -11.68 -19.60
CA LEU A 126 9.91 -10.35 -19.72
C LEU A 126 11.43 -10.46 -19.50
N PRO A 127 12.28 -10.02 -20.46
CA PRO A 127 13.72 -10.02 -20.25
C PRO A 127 14.11 -9.03 -19.16
N ASP A 128 15.12 -9.39 -18.36
CA ASP A 128 15.68 -8.57 -17.27
C ASP A 128 14.63 -8.01 -16.31
N CYS A 129 13.68 -8.85 -15.91
CA CYS A 129 12.59 -8.50 -14.99
C CYS A 129 12.82 -9.11 -13.60
N TYR A 130 12.87 -8.26 -12.58
CA TYR A 130 13.20 -8.60 -11.20
C TYR A 130 12.00 -8.34 -10.30
N PHE A 131 11.60 -9.35 -9.53
CA PHE A 131 10.45 -9.29 -8.64
C PHE A 131 10.87 -9.41 -7.18
N ALA A 132 10.32 -8.53 -6.34
CA ALA A 132 10.36 -8.66 -4.89
C ALA A 132 8.97 -8.45 -4.28
N MET A 133 8.77 -9.05 -3.11
CA MET A 133 7.65 -8.76 -2.23
C MET A 133 8.18 -8.13 -0.94
N VAL A 134 7.49 -7.11 -0.44
CA VAL A 134 7.87 -6.34 0.74
C VAL A 134 6.72 -6.38 1.75
N GLU A 135 7.02 -6.87 2.95
CA GLU A 135 6.13 -6.80 4.10
C GLU A 135 6.23 -5.42 4.75
N LEU A 136 5.08 -4.80 5.09
CA LEU A 136 5.06 -3.55 5.85
C LEU A 136 4.62 -3.74 7.30
N ASP A 137 3.68 -4.66 7.55
CA ASP A 137 3.06 -4.87 8.87
C ASP A 137 2.51 -3.57 9.51
N ILE A 138 1.92 -2.69 8.70
CA ILE A 138 1.30 -1.43 9.13
C ILE A 138 -0.22 -1.52 9.26
N GLN A 139 -0.84 -2.49 8.58
CA GLN A 139 -2.25 -2.83 8.68
C GLN A 139 -2.46 -3.98 9.67
N ARG A 140 -3.34 -3.77 10.66
CA ARG A 140 -3.80 -4.73 11.66
C ARG A 140 -5.32 -4.92 11.65
N SER A 141 -6.06 -4.02 11.01
CA SER A 141 -7.51 -4.13 10.86
C SER A 141 -7.89 -5.05 9.70
N SER A 142 -9.11 -5.59 9.78
CA SER A 142 -9.55 -6.72 8.96
C SER A 142 -9.94 -6.38 7.52
N SER A 143 -10.19 -5.11 7.17
CA SER A 143 -10.83 -4.77 5.88
C SER A 143 -10.30 -3.50 5.22
N GLU A 144 -9.07 -3.10 5.51
CA GLU A 144 -8.51 -1.81 5.06
C GLU A 144 -7.49 -1.97 3.91
N CYS A 145 -7.30 -3.18 3.39
CA CYS A 145 -6.31 -3.50 2.36
C CYS A 145 -6.40 -2.54 1.15
N GLY A 146 -7.62 -2.28 0.66
CA GLY A 146 -7.85 -1.34 -0.44
C GLY A 146 -7.41 0.09 -0.13
N ILE A 147 -7.68 0.59 1.08
CA ILE A 147 -7.35 1.96 1.49
C ILE A 147 -5.85 2.13 1.75
N PHE A 148 -5.21 1.16 2.38
CA PHE A 148 -3.76 1.14 2.55
C PHE A 148 -3.08 1.14 1.18
N SER A 149 -3.43 0.19 0.31
CA SER A 149 -2.83 0.04 -1.02
C SER A 149 -3.04 1.28 -1.89
N LEU A 150 -4.23 1.89 -1.89
CA LEU A 150 -4.49 3.15 -2.59
C LEU A 150 -3.68 4.33 -2.01
N ALA A 151 -3.55 4.40 -0.68
CA ALA A 151 -2.76 5.45 -0.04
C ALA A 151 -1.26 5.32 -0.36
N LEU A 152 -0.75 4.08 -0.36
CA LEU A 152 0.62 3.73 -0.71
C LEU A 152 0.90 3.98 -2.19
N ALA A 153 -0.01 3.64 -3.11
CA ALA A 153 0.12 3.97 -4.53
C ALA A 153 0.45 5.45 -4.76
N LYS A 154 -0.30 6.34 -4.10
CA LYS A 154 -0.05 7.79 -4.14
C LYS A 154 1.30 8.19 -3.51
N LYS A 155 1.81 7.43 -2.55
CA LYS A 155 3.10 7.67 -1.92
C LYS A 155 4.26 7.18 -2.76
N LEU A 156 4.11 6.06 -3.46
CA LEU A 156 5.10 5.55 -4.43
C LEU A 156 5.45 6.60 -5.50
N GLN A 157 4.47 7.38 -5.97
CA GLN A 157 4.74 8.51 -6.86
C GLN A 157 5.41 9.69 -6.16
N LEU A 158 4.91 10.10 -4.99
CA LEU A 158 5.42 11.30 -4.31
C LEU A 158 6.83 11.13 -3.74
N GLU A 159 7.22 9.89 -3.45
CA GLU A 159 8.52 9.53 -2.87
C GLU A 159 9.45 8.89 -3.91
N PHE A 160 9.20 9.14 -5.20
CA PHE A 160 9.90 8.50 -6.32
C PHE A 160 11.42 8.44 -6.15
N MET A 161 12.05 9.54 -5.71
CA MET A 161 13.51 9.59 -5.52
C MET A 161 14.00 8.77 -4.32
N TYR A 162 13.24 8.75 -3.22
CA TYR A 162 13.59 7.94 -2.03
C TYR A 162 13.51 6.44 -2.33
N LEU A 163 12.67 6.05 -3.28
CA LEU A 163 12.46 4.66 -3.68
C LEU A 163 13.45 4.17 -4.74
N VAL A 164 14.37 5.01 -5.24
CA VAL A 164 15.41 4.57 -6.18
C VAL A 164 16.20 3.39 -5.62
N LYS A 165 16.65 3.49 -4.37
CA LYS A 165 17.52 2.49 -3.73
C LYS A 165 16.86 1.11 -3.60
N ILE A 166 15.57 1.03 -3.25
CA ILE A 166 14.88 -0.26 -3.10
C ILE A 166 14.73 -0.96 -4.46
N HIS A 167 14.50 -0.20 -5.52
CA HIS A 167 14.43 -0.73 -6.89
C HIS A 167 15.81 -1.13 -7.44
N GLU A 168 16.86 -0.35 -7.18
CA GLU A 168 18.24 -0.71 -7.52
C GLU A 168 18.68 -2.01 -6.85
N ASP A 169 18.42 -2.15 -5.54
CA ASP A 169 18.78 -3.35 -4.80
C ASP A 169 17.92 -4.56 -5.23
N ASN A 170 16.68 -4.35 -5.70
CA ASN A 170 15.88 -5.42 -6.31
C ASN A 170 16.49 -5.87 -7.65
N ILE A 171 16.82 -4.93 -8.54
CA ILE A 171 17.43 -5.21 -9.85
C ILE A 171 18.79 -5.90 -9.70
N CYS A 172 19.55 -5.54 -8.67
CA CYS A 172 20.84 -6.15 -8.41
C CYS A 172 20.76 -7.43 -7.56
N GLU A 173 19.55 -7.93 -7.28
CA GLU A 173 19.32 -9.15 -6.48
C GLU A 173 19.92 -9.08 -5.05
N ARG A 174 20.01 -7.87 -4.49
CA ARG A 174 20.51 -7.60 -3.13
C ARG A 174 19.42 -7.26 -2.11
N LEU A 175 18.17 -7.12 -2.56
CA LEU A 175 17.06 -6.69 -1.69
C LEU A 175 16.66 -7.79 -0.69
N CYS A 176 16.16 -8.92 -1.18
CA CYS A 176 15.71 -10.03 -0.33
C CYS A 176 16.82 -11.03 0.00
N GLY A 177 17.82 -11.18 -0.87
CA GLY A 177 18.84 -12.23 -0.75
C GLY A 177 18.21 -13.62 -0.77
N GLU A 178 18.48 -14.44 0.25
CA GLU A 178 17.93 -15.80 0.38
C GLU A 178 16.49 -15.83 0.90
N GLU A 179 15.97 -14.73 1.45
CA GLU A 179 14.61 -14.69 2.00
C GLU A 179 13.57 -14.58 0.87
N PRO A 180 12.39 -15.22 1.02
CA PRO A 180 11.35 -15.24 -0.02
C PRO A 180 10.69 -13.87 -0.24
N PHE A 181 10.77 -12.98 0.74
CA PHE A 181 10.28 -11.60 0.71
C PHE A 181 11.13 -10.74 1.64
N LEU A 182 11.06 -9.42 1.51
CA LEU A 182 11.73 -8.47 2.39
C LEU A 182 10.87 -8.26 3.66
N PRO A 183 11.33 -8.67 4.86
CA PRO A 183 10.59 -8.48 6.09
C PRO A 183 10.53 -7.00 6.49
N SER A 184 9.53 -6.68 7.31
CA SER A 184 9.20 -5.31 7.72
C SER A 184 10.35 -4.54 8.40
N ASP A 185 11.18 -5.20 9.21
CA ASP A 185 12.34 -4.59 9.87
C ASP A 185 13.44 -4.16 8.88
N LYS A 186 13.60 -4.92 7.78
CA LYS A 186 14.51 -4.53 6.69
C LYS A 186 13.87 -3.47 5.80
N ALA A 187 12.57 -3.57 5.52
CA ALA A 187 11.82 -2.59 4.74
C ALA A 187 11.88 -1.18 5.34
N ASP A 188 11.86 -1.07 6.67
CA ASP A 188 11.96 0.19 7.40
C ASP A 188 13.22 1.00 7.08
N ARG A 189 14.30 0.35 6.64
CA ARG A 189 15.56 1.01 6.25
C ARG A 189 15.52 1.59 4.83
N TYR A 190 14.52 1.21 4.04
CA TYR A 190 14.33 1.67 2.67
C TYR A 190 13.21 2.70 2.54
N LEU A 191 12.18 2.59 3.38
CA LEU A 191 10.92 3.29 3.15
C LEU A 191 10.83 4.62 3.91
N PRO A 192 10.31 5.68 3.26
CA PRO A 192 10.19 7.00 3.88
C PRO A 192 9.03 7.05 4.87
N VAL A 193 9.12 8.01 5.81
CA VAL A 193 8.16 8.19 6.92
C VAL A 193 6.71 8.34 6.46
N SER A 194 6.52 8.83 5.23
CA SER A 194 5.20 9.08 4.67
C SER A 194 4.37 7.81 4.43
N PHE A 195 4.99 6.62 4.39
CA PHE A 195 4.34 5.31 4.29
C PHE A 195 3.69 4.88 5.62
N TYR A 196 4.21 5.37 6.74
CA TYR A 196 3.83 4.94 8.09
C TYR A 196 2.73 5.81 8.73
N LYS A 197 2.19 6.78 7.98
CA LYS A 197 1.16 7.72 8.46
C LYS A 197 -0.18 7.09 8.84
N HIS A 198 -0.40 5.83 8.44
CA HIS A 198 -1.62 5.08 8.68
C HIS A 198 -1.36 3.81 9.51
N THR A 199 -0.15 3.62 10.06
CA THR A 199 0.20 2.47 10.90
C THR A 199 -0.80 2.31 12.06
N GLN A 200 -1.20 1.06 12.32
CA GLN A 200 -2.26 0.71 13.27
C GLN A 200 -1.79 0.22 14.64
N GLY A 201 -0.48 0.32 14.92
CA GLY A 201 0.08 0.01 16.23
C GLY A 201 1.21 0.96 16.60
N VAL A 202 1.20 1.46 17.83
CA VAL A 202 2.27 2.34 18.33
C VAL A 202 3.61 1.60 18.44
N GLN A 203 3.58 0.31 18.82
CA GLN A 203 4.75 -0.57 18.84
C GLN A 203 5.46 -0.59 17.48
N ARG A 204 4.67 -0.78 16.40
CA ARG A 204 5.18 -0.81 15.02
C ARG A 204 5.79 0.53 14.59
N LEU A 205 5.23 1.66 15.05
CA LEU A 205 5.85 2.98 14.84
C LEU A 205 7.17 3.12 15.59
N ASN A 206 7.26 2.62 16.82
CA ASN A 206 8.50 2.64 17.60
C ASN A 206 9.61 1.84 16.88
N GLU A 207 9.28 0.68 16.32
CA GLU A 207 10.21 -0.12 15.52
C GLU A 207 10.73 0.67 14.30
N TYR A 208 9.84 1.36 13.58
CA TYR A 208 10.23 2.20 12.45
C TYR A 208 11.16 3.35 12.86
N VAL A 209 10.84 4.04 13.95
CA VAL A 209 11.63 5.17 14.48
C VAL A 209 12.99 4.71 15.01
N GLN A 210 13.10 3.50 15.56
CA GLN A 210 14.40 2.94 15.96
C GLN A 210 15.33 2.77 14.76
N ALA A 211 14.80 2.36 13.60
CA ALA A 211 15.57 2.30 12.36
C ALA A 211 15.81 3.68 11.73
N ASN A 212 14.94 4.66 12.03
CA ASN A 212 14.95 6.00 11.44
C ASN A 212 14.74 7.10 12.51
N PRO A 213 15.74 7.42 13.34
CA PRO A 213 15.53 8.32 14.49
C PRO A 213 14.98 9.71 14.12
N ALA A 214 15.36 10.25 12.96
CA ALA A 214 14.85 11.53 12.47
C ALA A 214 13.34 11.52 12.16
N ALA A 215 12.72 10.35 12.01
CA ALA A 215 11.28 10.23 11.78
C ALA A 215 10.43 10.66 12.98
N GLU A 216 10.97 10.60 14.21
CA GLU A 216 10.26 10.97 15.43
C GLU A 216 9.73 12.42 15.38
N SER A 217 10.60 13.34 14.97
CA SER A 217 10.29 14.77 14.86
C SER A 217 9.91 15.21 13.45
N SER A 218 9.74 14.27 12.50
CA SER A 218 9.47 14.60 11.11
C SER A 218 8.02 15.08 10.93
N ILE A 219 7.85 16.23 10.28
CA ILE A 219 6.52 16.76 9.94
C ILE A 219 5.93 15.94 8.79
N VAL A 220 4.81 15.25 9.05
CA VAL A 220 4.22 14.31 8.09
C VAL A 220 3.05 14.88 7.30
N ASN A 221 2.57 16.09 7.61
CA ASN A 221 1.45 16.70 6.91
C ASN A 221 1.41 18.24 7.03
N LYS A 222 0.49 18.87 6.28
CA LYS A 222 0.29 20.33 6.24
C LYS A 222 -0.31 20.95 7.52
N LYS A 223 -0.68 20.13 8.51
CA LYS A 223 -1.12 20.59 9.83
C LYS A 223 0.05 20.73 10.82
N ASN A 224 1.28 20.55 10.35
CA ASN A 224 2.50 20.60 11.16
C ASN A 224 2.52 19.57 12.30
N GLU A 225 1.91 18.40 12.07
CA GLU A 225 1.94 17.27 13.01
C GLU A 225 3.15 16.36 12.69
N THR A 226 3.82 15.89 13.75
CA THR A 226 4.77 14.77 13.71
C THR A 226 4.06 13.43 13.45
N LEU A 227 4.83 12.34 13.29
CA LEU A 227 4.27 11.00 13.10
C LEU A 227 3.44 10.54 14.32
N TYR A 228 3.95 10.73 15.53
CA TYR A 228 3.28 10.35 16.77
C TYR A 228 2.06 11.23 17.08
N GLU A 229 2.18 12.56 16.95
CA GLU A 229 1.03 13.46 17.12
C GLU A 229 -0.09 13.12 16.15
N ARG A 230 0.25 12.83 14.89
CA ARG A 230 -0.72 12.39 13.90
C ARG A 230 -1.38 11.06 14.29
N PHE A 231 -0.61 10.08 14.77
CA PHE A 231 -1.15 8.80 15.22
C PHE A 231 -2.17 9.02 16.34
N ASP A 232 -1.81 9.81 17.34
CA ASP A 232 -2.64 10.13 18.50
C ASP A 232 -3.93 10.87 18.11
N ASN A 233 -3.83 11.88 17.24
CA ASN A 233 -4.98 12.63 16.72
C ASN A 233 -5.93 11.80 15.84
N ASN A 234 -5.56 10.56 15.50
CA ASN A 234 -6.37 9.63 14.73
C ASN A 234 -6.59 8.29 15.45
N ALA A 235 -6.39 8.25 16.77
CA ALA A 235 -6.68 7.10 17.59
C ALA A 235 -8.00 7.26 18.38
N VAL A 236 -8.61 6.14 18.73
CA VAL A 236 -9.77 6.03 19.61
C VAL A 236 -9.50 5.02 20.72
N MET A 237 -10.15 5.18 21.86
CA MET A 237 -10.12 4.21 22.95
C MET A 237 -11.32 3.26 22.82
N LEU A 238 -11.05 1.96 22.78
CA LEU A 238 -12.07 0.92 22.80
C LEU A 238 -11.60 -0.21 23.72
N ASN A 239 -12.39 -0.56 24.74
CA ASN A 239 -12.04 -1.60 25.73
C ASN A 239 -10.61 -1.42 26.31
N ASP A 240 -10.28 -0.21 26.75
CA ASP A 240 -8.97 0.20 27.27
C ASP A 240 -7.78 0.06 26.30
N LYS A 241 -8.05 -0.17 25.02
CA LYS A 241 -7.04 -0.22 23.96
C LYS A 241 -7.11 1.00 23.07
N LYS A 242 -5.95 1.60 22.81
CA LYS A 242 -5.78 2.69 21.84
C LYS A 242 -5.66 2.10 20.43
N LEU A 243 -6.65 2.36 19.58
CA LEU A 243 -6.72 1.85 18.21
C LEU A 243 -6.71 2.99 17.20
N SER A 244 -5.93 2.86 16.13
CA SER A 244 -5.87 3.88 15.06
C SER A 244 -7.00 3.69 14.05
N ILE A 245 -7.84 4.72 13.91
CA ILE A 245 -8.87 4.84 12.87
C ILE A 245 -8.39 5.68 11.67
N SER A 246 -7.08 5.90 11.56
CA SER A 246 -6.48 6.72 10.49
C SER A 246 -6.84 6.23 9.09
N ALA A 247 -6.90 4.90 8.88
CA ALA A 247 -7.33 4.30 7.61
C ALA A 247 -8.85 4.46 7.37
N HIS A 248 -9.69 4.27 8.39
CA HIS A 248 -11.14 4.49 8.29
C HIS A 248 -11.46 5.95 7.92
N LYS A 249 -10.82 6.91 8.59
CA LYS A 249 -10.95 8.35 8.25
C LYS A 249 -10.42 8.65 6.85
N LYS A 250 -9.42 7.90 6.38
CA LYS A 250 -8.90 8.02 5.02
C LYS A 250 -9.94 7.55 3.99
N ARG A 251 -10.63 6.43 4.22
CA ARG A 251 -11.76 5.96 3.39
C ARG A 251 -12.81 7.05 3.21
N ILE A 252 -13.27 7.63 4.31
CA ILE A 252 -14.24 8.74 4.30
C ILE A 252 -13.73 9.92 3.47
N ALA A 253 -12.46 10.31 3.64
CA ALA A 253 -11.89 11.42 2.89
C ALA A 253 -11.82 11.16 1.37
N GLU A 254 -11.47 9.94 0.96
CA GLU A 254 -11.44 9.52 -0.44
C GLU A 254 -12.86 9.46 -1.04
N TYR A 255 -13.84 8.96 -0.30
CA TYR A 255 -15.23 8.89 -0.77
C TYR A 255 -15.86 10.28 -0.86
N LYS A 256 -15.61 11.14 0.12
CA LYS A 256 -16.02 12.56 0.08
C LYS A 256 -15.39 13.30 -1.09
N SER A 257 -14.18 12.96 -1.52
CA SER A 257 -13.59 13.62 -2.69
C SER A 257 -14.25 13.21 -4.01
N LEU A 258 -14.90 12.04 -4.11
CA LEU A 258 -15.69 11.66 -5.28
C LEU A 258 -17.00 12.45 -5.41
N LEU A 259 -17.50 13.01 -4.30
CA LEU A 259 -18.71 13.84 -4.27
C LEU A 259 -18.44 15.31 -4.62
N LYS A 260 -17.17 15.73 -4.66
CA LYS A 260 -16.81 17.11 -5.00
C LYS A 260 -16.89 17.30 -6.52
N PRO A 261 -17.50 18.39 -7.00
CA PRO A 261 -17.54 18.72 -8.42
C PRO A 261 -16.14 18.93 -9.01
#